data_AF-A0AA97FF03-F1
#
_entry.id   AF-A0AA97FF03-F1
#
_cell.length_a   1.000
_cell.length_b   1.000
_cell.length_c   1.000
_cell.angle_alpha   90.00
_cell.angle_beta   90.00
_cell.angle_gamma   90.00
#
_symmetry.space_group_name_H-M   'P 1'
#
loop_
_entity.id
_entity.type
_entity.pdbx_description
1 polymer ?
#
loop_
_entity_poly.entity_id
_entity_poly.type
_entity_poly.pdbx_seq_one_letter_code
_entity_poly.pdbx_strand_id
1 'polypeptide(L)'
;MFPNELAFLREMNTMSEVSKKGVFNINKKIIRFEKEIKNNTEREGEVCGIFSEKGELLCWFAGFSALMITNKECPETKGTILTHNHVSDSSFSKYDLKTASELKLKEIRVAGFTAVYSMKPSLKSGTGEWPAPDVIVRRYEEISRDRHIRSKINELMAVLESSASKKEGNIEILKVKSDLICEKLAKDLGLLYSKGRWVG
;
A
#
# COMPACT_ATOMS: atom_id res chain seq x y z
N MET A 1 35.23 -0.85 4.23
CA MET A 1 34.52 -0.03 5.23
C MET A 1 33.61 0.90 4.44
N PHE A 2 32.33 0.55 4.27
CA PHE A 2 31.41 1.21 3.34
C PHE A 2 30.70 2.41 4.00
N PRO A 3 31.04 3.67 3.68
CA PRO A 3 30.41 4.84 4.29
C PRO A 3 28.98 5.10 3.80
N ASN A 4 28.46 4.30 2.86
CA ASN A 4 27.21 4.56 2.14
C ASN A 4 25.98 3.77 2.64
N GLU A 5 26.15 2.70 3.42
CA GLU A 5 25.01 1.90 3.91
C GLU A 5 24.15 2.67 4.93
N LEU A 6 24.82 3.39 5.84
CA LEU A 6 24.15 4.23 6.84
C LEU A 6 23.47 5.45 6.24
N ALA A 7 23.99 5.99 5.13
CA ALA A 7 23.37 7.10 4.42
C ALA A 7 22.08 6.67 3.71
N PHE A 8 22.10 5.53 3.02
CA PHE A 8 20.93 4.96 2.35
C PHE A 8 19.81 4.60 3.34
N LEU A 9 20.15 3.93 4.44
CA LEU A 9 19.20 3.60 5.51
C LEU A 9 18.68 4.84 6.26
N ARG A 10 19.49 5.90 6.37
CA ARG A 10 19.04 7.19 6.93
C ARG A 10 18.10 7.91 5.99
N GLU A 11 18.38 7.98 4.69
CA GLU A 11 17.51 8.58 3.68
C GLU A 11 16.12 7.93 3.68
N MET A 12 16.07 6.58 3.71
CA MET A 12 14.82 5.82 3.84
C MET A 12 14.07 6.10 5.15
N ASN A 13 14.78 6.39 6.25
CA ASN A 13 14.16 6.75 7.52
C ASN A 13 13.67 8.20 7.57
N THR A 14 14.38 9.17 6.97
CA THR A 14 13.97 10.59 6.95
C THR A 14 12.78 10.86 6.04
N MET A 15 12.62 10.13 4.92
CA MET A 15 11.41 10.24 4.10
C MET A 15 10.15 9.70 4.80
N SER A 16 10.31 8.92 5.88
CA SER A 16 9.21 8.34 6.67
C SER A 16 8.62 9.27 7.74
N GLU A 17 9.23 10.42 8.03
CA GLU A 17 8.82 11.24 9.20
C GLU A 17 7.64 12.18 8.90
N VAL A 18 7.49 12.63 7.64
CA VAL A 18 6.44 13.58 7.24
C VAL A 18 5.04 12.93 7.19
N SER A 19 4.96 11.59 7.20
CA SER A 19 3.69 10.83 7.03
C SER A 19 3.14 10.17 8.30
N LYS A 20 3.87 10.16 9.43
CA LYS A 20 3.53 9.33 10.62
C LYS A 20 2.17 9.62 11.24
N LYS A 21 1.70 10.89 11.27
CA LYS A 21 0.40 11.26 11.89
C LYS A 21 -0.80 11.23 10.95
N GLY A 22 -0.57 11.35 9.64
CA GLY A 22 -1.66 11.48 8.66
C GLY A 22 -2.41 10.18 8.38
N VAL A 23 -1.70 9.04 8.31
CA VAL A 23 -2.29 7.75 7.93
C VAL A 23 -3.28 7.22 8.98
N PHE A 24 -3.11 7.60 10.25
CA PHE A 24 -3.98 7.18 11.35
C PHE A 24 -5.07 8.21 11.68
N ASN A 25 -5.15 9.32 10.94
CA ASN A 25 -6.24 10.28 11.08
C ASN A 25 -7.49 9.81 10.31
N ILE A 26 -8.06 8.71 10.77
CA ILE A 26 -9.25 8.05 10.21
C ILE A 26 -10.11 7.52 11.34
N ASN A 27 -11.31 7.02 11.01
CA ASN A 27 -12.21 6.47 12.01
C ASN A 27 -11.55 5.30 12.79
N LYS A 28 -11.65 5.35 14.13
CA LYS A 28 -11.03 4.35 15.02
C LYS A 28 -11.53 2.92 14.79
N LYS A 29 -12.76 2.73 14.28
CA LYS A 29 -13.28 1.40 13.94
C LYS A 29 -12.50 0.75 12.79
N ILE A 30 -12.09 1.55 11.80
CA ILE A 30 -11.25 1.10 10.69
C ILE A 30 -9.86 0.70 11.21
N ILE A 31 -9.24 1.55 12.04
CA ILE A 31 -7.93 1.25 12.66
C ILE A 31 -8.00 -0.03 13.50
N ARG A 32 -9.09 -0.22 14.25
CA ARG A 32 -9.30 -1.44 15.04
C ARG A 32 -9.35 -2.67 14.14
N PHE A 33 -10.12 -2.62 13.05
CA PHE A 33 -10.19 -3.70 12.08
C PHE A 33 -8.82 -4.00 11.46
N GLU A 34 -8.08 -2.97 11.04
CA GLU A 34 -6.71 -3.12 10.51
C GLU A 34 -5.78 -3.83 11.49
N LYS A 35 -5.87 -3.51 12.80
CA LYS A 35 -5.10 -4.20 13.84
C LYS A 35 -5.49 -5.67 14.01
N GLU A 36 -6.75 -6.01 13.77
CA GLU A 36 -7.26 -7.39 13.85
C GLU A 36 -6.76 -8.22 12.66
N ILE A 37 -6.64 -7.64 11.46
CA ILE A 37 -6.28 -8.39 10.24
C ILE A 37 -4.78 -8.37 9.88
N LYS A 38 -3.97 -7.45 10.44
CA LYS A 38 -2.56 -7.25 10.02
C LYS A 38 -1.65 -8.46 10.23
N ASN A 39 -2.04 -9.40 11.09
CA ASN A 39 -1.26 -10.61 11.40
C ASN A 39 -1.79 -11.84 10.66
N ASN A 40 -2.78 -11.70 9.78
CA ASN A 40 -3.29 -12.80 8.98
C ASN A 40 -2.18 -13.33 8.07
N THR A 41 -2.13 -14.65 7.96
CA THR A 41 -1.11 -15.43 7.27
C THR A 41 -1.59 -15.88 5.89
N GLU A 42 -0.66 -16.39 5.06
CA GLU A 42 -0.99 -16.98 3.76
C GLU A 42 -2.04 -18.10 3.87
N ARG A 43 -2.08 -18.82 4.99
CA ARG A 43 -3.07 -19.88 5.24
C ARG A 43 -4.49 -19.32 5.42
N GLU A 44 -4.59 -18.15 6.02
CA GLU A 44 -5.86 -17.46 6.27
C GLU A 44 -6.30 -16.62 5.06
N GLY A 45 -5.33 -16.26 4.20
CA GLY A 45 -5.54 -15.42 3.03
C GLY A 45 -5.65 -13.94 3.40
N GLU A 46 -6.04 -13.14 2.42
CA GLU A 46 -6.32 -11.72 2.63
C GLU A 46 -7.73 -11.55 3.15
N VAL A 47 -7.89 -10.58 4.06
CA VAL A 47 -9.16 -10.14 4.61
C VAL A 47 -9.33 -8.68 4.23
N CYS A 48 -10.51 -8.35 3.74
CA CYS A 48 -10.87 -7.02 3.25
C CYS A 48 -12.15 -6.54 3.93
N GLY A 49 -12.18 -5.25 4.28
CA GLY A 49 -13.37 -4.56 4.76
C GLY A 49 -13.59 -3.26 3.99
N ILE A 50 -14.83 -3.03 3.58
CA ILE A 50 -15.28 -1.76 3.00
C ILE A 50 -16.09 -1.01 4.04
N PHE A 51 -15.72 0.24 4.30
CA PHE A 51 -16.28 1.07 5.36
C PHE A 51 -16.86 2.38 4.83
N SER A 52 -17.94 2.84 5.45
CA SER A 52 -18.37 4.24 5.33
C SER A 52 -17.34 5.17 5.98
N GLU A 53 -17.36 6.46 5.65
CA GLU A 53 -16.49 7.45 6.30
C GLU A 53 -16.69 7.52 7.83
N LYS A 54 -17.89 7.16 8.30
CA LYS A 54 -18.25 7.08 9.71
C LYS A 54 -17.74 5.80 10.39
N GLY A 55 -17.05 4.93 9.65
CA GLY A 55 -16.47 3.68 10.13
C GLY A 55 -17.48 2.55 10.29
N GLU A 56 -18.61 2.59 9.61
CA GLU A 56 -19.54 1.47 9.55
C GLU A 56 -19.02 0.46 8.52
N LEU A 57 -18.91 -0.81 8.91
CA LEU A 57 -18.55 -1.88 7.99
C LEU A 57 -19.74 -2.16 7.08
N LEU A 58 -19.57 -1.93 5.78
CA LEU A 58 -20.59 -2.15 4.77
C LEU A 58 -20.49 -3.57 4.21
N CYS A 59 -19.26 -4.01 3.92
CA CYS A 59 -18.99 -5.31 3.32
C CYS A 59 -17.68 -5.88 3.87
N TRP A 60 -17.60 -7.20 3.93
CA TRP A 60 -16.43 -7.94 4.42
C TRP A 60 -16.18 -9.16 3.54
N PHE A 61 -14.91 -9.39 3.22
CA PHE A 61 -14.47 -10.48 2.36
C PHE A 61 -13.21 -11.14 2.95
N ALA A 62 -13.06 -12.45 2.74
CA ALA A 62 -11.88 -13.19 3.14
C ALA A 62 -11.50 -14.24 2.09
N GLY A 63 -10.19 -14.50 1.98
CA GLY A 63 -9.60 -15.50 1.09
C GLY A 63 -8.72 -14.88 -0.01
N PHE A 64 -8.16 -15.72 -0.85
CA PHE A 64 -7.19 -15.34 -1.91
C PHE A 64 -7.76 -14.41 -3.00
N SER A 65 -9.07 -14.15 -2.98
CA SER A 65 -9.80 -13.33 -3.95
C SER A 65 -10.45 -12.09 -3.32
N ALA A 66 -10.06 -11.71 -2.09
CA ALA A 66 -10.74 -10.68 -1.30
C ALA A 66 -10.81 -9.27 -1.95
N LEU A 67 -10.08 -9.03 -3.04
CA LEU A 67 -10.09 -7.78 -3.83
C LEU A 67 -10.81 -7.88 -5.18
N MET A 68 -11.38 -9.03 -5.54
CA MET A 68 -12.23 -9.17 -6.74
C MET A 68 -13.69 -8.79 -6.44
N ILE A 69 -13.88 -7.66 -5.77
CA ILE A 69 -15.20 -7.21 -5.29
C ILE A 69 -15.98 -6.61 -6.45
N THR A 70 -17.18 -7.12 -6.68
CA THR A 70 -18.11 -6.56 -7.67
C THR A 70 -19.15 -5.66 -7.01
N ASN A 71 -19.72 -4.73 -7.78
CA ASN A 71 -20.85 -3.91 -7.32
C ASN A 71 -22.08 -4.72 -6.90
N LYS A 72 -22.19 -6.00 -7.32
CA LYS A 72 -23.26 -6.90 -6.87
C LYS A 72 -23.03 -7.40 -5.44
N GLU A 73 -21.77 -7.64 -5.08
CA GLU A 73 -21.38 -8.17 -3.77
C GLU A 73 -21.29 -7.07 -2.71
N CYS A 74 -20.88 -5.86 -3.13
CA CYS A 74 -20.91 -4.67 -2.30
C CYS A 74 -21.55 -3.52 -3.09
N PRO A 75 -22.86 -3.27 -2.94
CA PRO A 75 -23.46 -2.09 -3.53
C PRO A 75 -22.91 -0.82 -2.86
N GLU A 76 -22.85 0.27 -3.62
CA GLU A 76 -22.51 1.61 -3.11
C GLU A 76 -21.06 1.79 -2.59
N THR A 77 -20.07 1.28 -3.33
CA THR A 77 -18.64 1.44 -3.00
C THR A 77 -18.08 2.85 -3.24
N LYS A 78 -18.77 3.69 -4.02
CA LYS A 78 -18.31 5.06 -4.32
C LYS A 78 -18.16 5.88 -3.04
N GLY A 79 -16.98 6.47 -2.84
CA GLY A 79 -16.70 7.32 -1.68
C GLY A 79 -16.48 6.56 -0.37
N THR A 80 -16.42 5.22 -0.41
CA THR A 80 -16.11 4.39 0.76
C THR A 80 -14.60 4.22 0.95
N ILE A 81 -14.20 3.66 2.09
CA ILE A 81 -12.82 3.32 2.41
C ILE A 81 -12.67 1.81 2.37
N LEU A 82 -11.80 1.29 1.51
CA LEU A 82 -11.42 -0.12 1.50
C LEU A 82 -10.13 -0.30 2.27
N THR A 83 -10.08 -1.30 3.15
CA THR A 83 -8.83 -1.73 3.79
C THR A 83 -8.69 -3.24 3.73
N HIS A 84 -7.48 -3.73 3.49
CA HIS A 84 -7.14 -5.15 3.53
C HIS A 84 -5.74 -5.38 4.10
N ASN A 85 -5.34 -6.64 4.33
CA ASN A 85 -3.97 -6.97 4.75
C ASN A 85 -3.15 -7.50 3.57
N HIS A 86 -1.84 -7.26 3.62
CA HIS A 86 -0.87 -7.93 2.76
C HIS A 86 0.06 -8.80 3.61
N VAL A 87 0.06 -10.10 3.35
CA VAL A 87 0.95 -11.04 4.06
C VAL A 87 2.42 -10.74 3.77
N SER A 88 2.71 -10.14 2.62
CA SER A 88 4.06 -9.71 2.22
C SER A 88 4.54 -8.41 2.87
N ASP A 89 3.73 -7.75 3.70
CA ASP A 89 4.02 -6.43 4.30
C ASP A 89 4.31 -5.31 3.28
N SER A 90 4.04 -5.57 1.99
CA SER A 90 4.16 -4.62 0.89
C SER A 90 2.98 -3.63 0.87
N SER A 91 3.14 -2.48 0.20
CA SER A 91 2.13 -1.44 0.15
C SER A 91 0.98 -1.78 -0.77
N PHE A 92 0.97 -1.34 -2.03
CA PHE A 92 -0.15 -1.61 -2.95
C PHE A 92 0.32 -2.39 -4.18
N SER A 93 -0.48 -3.37 -4.56
CA SER A 93 -0.37 -4.05 -5.84
C SER A 93 -1.01 -3.23 -6.97
N LYS A 94 -0.70 -3.61 -8.21
CA LYS A 94 -1.37 -3.06 -9.39
C LYS A 94 -2.89 -3.26 -9.35
N TYR A 95 -3.34 -4.40 -8.81
CA TYR A 95 -4.76 -4.75 -8.75
C TYR A 95 -5.48 -3.92 -7.70
N ASP A 96 -4.88 -3.68 -6.54
CA ASP A 96 -5.46 -2.86 -5.47
C ASP A 96 -5.83 -1.47 -6.00
N LEU A 97 -4.89 -0.83 -6.71
CA LEU A 97 -5.05 0.52 -7.22
C LEU A 97 -6.03 0.57 -8.41
N LYS A 98 -6.07 -0.48 -9.23
CA LYS A 98 -7.08 -0.64 -10.28
C LYS A 98 -8.48 -0.75 -9.65
N THR A 99 -8.65 -1.63 -8.67
CA THR A 99 -9.91 -1.82 -7.94
C THR A 99 -10.35 -0.54 -7.25
N ALA A 100 -9.43 0.19 -6.62
CA ALA A 100 -9.76 1.46 -5.96
C ALA A 100 -10.33 2.50 -6.93
N SER A 101 -9.79 2.56 -8.15
CA SER A 101 -10.29 3.41 -9.22
C SER A 101 -11.64 2.94 -9.76
N GLU A 102 -11.81 1.64 -10.04
CA GLU A 102 -13.06 1.06 -10.55
C GLU A 102 -14.23 1.25 -9.59
N LEU A 103 -13.99 1.07 -8.29
CA LEU A 103 -14.98 1.27 -7.24
C LEU A 103 -15.15 2.74 -6.83
N LYS A 104 -14.34 3.66 -7.39
CA LYS A 104 -14.35 5.09 -7.05
C LYS A 104 -14.26 5.33 -5.54
N LEU A 105 -13.35 4.61 -4.90
CA LEU A 105 -13.16 4.70 -3.44
C LEU A 105 -12.71 6.10 -3.04
N LYS A 106 -13.01 6.49 -1.81
CA LYS A 106 -12.38 7.67 -1.20
C LYS A 106 -10.92 7.41 -0.86
N GLU A 107 -10.63 6.20 -0.36
CA GLU A 107 -9.31 5.80 0.10
C GLU A 107 -9.18 4.28 0.04
N ILE A 108 -8.02 3.79 -0.39
CA ILE A 108 -7.62 2.39 -0.23
C ILE A 108 -6.47 2.31 0.77
N ARG A 109 -6.49 1.29 1.61
CA ARG A 109 -5.54 1.11 2.70
C ARG A 109 -5.06 -0.32 2.78
N VAL A 110 -3.80 -0.48 3.20
CA VAL A 110 -3.21 -1.80 3.43
C VAL A 110 -2.63 -1.86 4.83
N ALA A 111 -3.11 -2.83 5.61
CA ALA A 111 -2.60 -3.21 6.91
C ALA A 111 -1.49 -4.24 6.74
N GLY A 112 -0.25 -3.77 6.64
CA GLY A 112 0.93 -4.61 6.73
C GLY A 112 1.27 -4.96 8.18
N PHE A 113 2.14 -5.96 8.36
CA PHE A 113 2.64 -6.36 9.67
C PHE A 113 3.35 -5.21 10.40
N THR A 114 4.17 -4.43 9.69
CA THR A 114 4.99 -3.37 10.28
C THR A 114 4.43 -1.96 10.09
N ALA A 115 3.60 -1.76 9.07
CA ALA A 115 3.09 -0.45 8.70
C ALA A 115 1.68 -0.53 8.13
N VAL A 116 0.99 0.62 8.17
CA VAL A 116 -0.23 0.88 7.41
C VAL A 116 0.11 1.80 6.25
N TYR A 117 -0.45 1.47 5.09
CA TYR A 117 -0.34 2.24 3.87
C TYR A 117 -1.71 2.80 3.49
N SER A 118 -1.74 4.00 2.93
CA SER A 118 -2.94 4.66 2.45
C SER A 118 -2.67 5.32 1.11
N MET A 119 -3.62 5.19 0.18
CA MET A 119 -3.61 5.91 -1.08
C MET A 119 -4.99 6.47 -1.40
N LYS A 120 -5.02 7.74 -1.84
CA LYS A 120 -6.25 8.43 -2.25
C LYS A 120 -5.99 9.52 -3.29
N PRO A 121 -7.02 9.96 -4.03
CA PRO A 121 -6.91 11.10 -4.91
C PRO A 121 -6.50 12.38 -4.18
N SER A 122 -5.69 13.21 -4.83
CA SER A 122 -5.41 14.56 -4.33
C SER A 122 -6.51 15.52 -4.79
N LEU A 123 -7.02 16.35 -3.88
CA LEU A 123 -7.90 17.46 -4.28
C LEU A 123 -7.17 18.51 -5.13
N LYS A 124 -5.83 18.52 -5.13
CA LYS A 124 -5.01 19.48 -5.89
C LYS A 124 -4.81 19.09 -7.36
N SER A 125 -5.15 17.86 -7.77
CA SER A 125 -5.00 17.41 -9.16
C SER A 125 -6.19 17.76 -10.06
N GLY A 126 -7.14 18.57 -9.57
CA GLY A 126 -8.20 19.20 -10.37
C GLY A 126 -9.55 18.48 -10.35
N THR A 127 -9.57 17.15 -10.24
CA THR A 127 -10.83 16.37 -10.17
C THR A 127 -11.16 15.88 -8.76
N GLY A 128 -10.15 15.65 -7.91
CA GLY A 128 -10.35 14.94 -6.65
C GLY A 128 -10.79 13.48 -6.84
N GLU A 129 -10.62 12.94 -8.04
CA GLU A 129 -11.02 11.57 -8.42
C GLU A 129 -9.79 10.72 -8.76
N TRP A 130 -9.98 9.40 -8.73
CA TRP A 130 -8.95 8.48 -9.19
C TRP A 130 -8.69 8.66 -10.70
N PRO A 131 -7.44 8.57 -11.16
CA PRO A 131 -7.14 8.36 -12.57
C PRO A 131 -7.85 7.10 -13.08
N ALA A 132 -8.15 7.06 -14.38
CA ALA A 132 -8.81 5.92 -15.00
C ALA A 132 -8.02 4.61 -14.75
N PRO A 133 -8.71 3.45 -14.58
CA PRO A 133 -8.04 2.20 -14.20
C PRO A 133 -6.93 1.78 -15.16
N ASP A 134 -7.12 1.98 -16.47
CA ASP A 134 -6.13 1.69 -17.51
C ASP A 134 -4.89 2.59 -17.43
N VAL A 135 -5.07 3.86 -17.05
CA VAL A 135 -3.98 4.82 -16.83
C VAL A 135 -3.12 4.38 -15.63
N ILE A 136 -3.77 3.97 -14.53
CA ILE A 136 -3.08 3.44 -13.34
C ILE A 136 -2.28 2.20 -13.70
N VAL A 137 -2.92 1.22 -14.36
CA VAL A 137 -2.29 -0.06 -14.75
C VAL A 137 -1.09 0.19 -15.65
N ARG A 138 -1.25 0.99 -16.71
CA ARG A 138 -0.17 1.31 -17.65
C ARG A 138 1.00 1.97 -16.93
N ARG A 139 0.73 2.98 -16.10
CA ARG A 139 1.79 3.71 -15.40
C ARG A 139 2.51 2.84 -14.36
N TYR A 140 1.78 2.01 -13.63
CA TYR A 140 2.37 1.06 -12.68
C TYR A 140 3.35 0.12 -13.41
N GLU A 141 2.97 -0.41 -14.56
CA GLU A 141 3.82 -1.30 -15.34
C GLU A 141 5.06 -0.62 -15.89
N GLU A 142 4.94 0.61 -16.42
CA GLU A 142 6.08 1.42 -16.85
C GLU A 142 7.07 1.64 -15.70
N ILE A 143 6.59 2.05 -14.53
CA ILE A 143 7.42 2.27 -13.34
C ILE A 143 8.08 0.96 -12.88
N SER A 144 7.35 -0.16 -12.89
CA SER A 144 7.90 -1.46 -12.50
C SER A 144 9.06 -1.93 -13.39
N ARG A 145 9.18 -1.38 -14.60
CA ARG A 145 10.25 -1.63 -15.56
C ARG A 145 11.35 -0.56 -15.55
N ASP A 146 11.24 0.47 -14.72
CA ASP A 146 12.20 1.58 -14.61
C ASP A 146 13.59 1.07 -14.17
N ARG A 147 14.63 1.48 -14.90
CA ARG A 147 16.02 1.08 -14.64
C ARG A 147 16.54 1.57 -13.29
N HIS A 148 16.12 2.76 -12.84
CA HIS A 148 16.55 3.31 -11.55
C HIS A 148 15.96 2.52 -10.38
N ILE A 149 14.69 2.12 -10.47
CA ILE A 149 14.07 1.25 -9.46
C ILE A 149 14.79 -0.10 -9.45
N ARG A 150 15.06 -0.69 -10.61
CA ARG A 150 15.83 -1.95 -10.68
C ARG A 150 17.22 -1.82 -10.07
N SER A 151 17.95 -0.73 -10.34
CA SER A 151 19.27 -0.49 -9.75
C SER A 151 19.20 -0.47 -8.22
N LYS A 152 18.28 0.31 -7.65
CA LYS A 152 18.10 0.39 -6.19
C LYS A 152 17.76 -0.97 -5.58
N ILE A 153 16.94 -1.76 -6.25
CA ILE A 153 16.61 -3.12 -5.79
C ILE A 153 17.82 -4.06 -5.87
N ASN A 154 18.62 -3.98 -6.92
CA ASN A 154 19.85 -4.78 -7.04
C ASN A 154 20.88 -4.41 -5.96
N GLU A 155 21.04 -3.12 -5.66
CA GLU A 155 21.90 -2.65 -4.58
C GLU A 155 21.43 -3.20 -3.22
N LEU A 156 20.11 -3.14 -2.94
CA LEU A 156 19.54 -3.71 -1.73
C LEU A 156 19.72 -5.23 -1.64
N MET A 157 19.54 -5.94 -2.76
CA MET A 157 19.77 -7.39 -2.83
C MET A 157 21.21 -7.74 -2.46
N ALA A 158 22.20 -7.05 -3.02
CA ALA A 158 23.61 -7.29 -2.72
C ALA A 158 23.93 -7.10 -1.23
N VAL A 159 23.33 -6.10 -0.58
CA VAL A 159 23.47 -5.87 0.86
C VAL A 159 22.81 -7.00 1.66
N LEU A 160 21.59 -7.40 1.31
CA LEU A 160 20.85 -8.43 2.05
C LEU A 160 21.42 -9.84 1.86
N GLU A 161 21.98 -10.17 0.70
CA GLU A 161 22.66 -11.46 0.45
C GLU A 161 23.90 -11.66 1.32
N SER A 162 24.52 -10.57 1.80
CA SER A 162 25.61 -10.61 2.77
C SER A 162 25.15 -10.92 4.20
N SER A 163 23.83 -10.91 4.46
CA SER A 163 23.21 -11.20 5.75
C SER A 163 22.55 -12.60 5.76
N ALA A 164 22.61 -13.32 6.88
CA ALA A 164 22.39 -14.77 6.95
C ALA A 164 20.93 -15.28 6.73
N SER A 165 19.98 -14.44 6.30
CA SER A 165 18.55 -14.81 6.22
C SER A 165 17.92 -14.47 4.85
N LYS A 166 17.98 -15.43 3.91
CA LYS A 166 17.45 -15.28 2.54
C LYS A 166 15.93 -15.04 2.49
N LYS A 167 15.16 -15.61 3.42
CA LYS A 167 13.69 -15.50 3.43
C LYS A 167 13.24 -14.10 3.84
N GLU A 168 13.83 -13.54 4.89
CA GLU A 168 13.53 -12.19 5.36
C GLU A 168 14.00 -11.14 4.35
N GLY A 169 15.16 -11.38 3.70
CA GLY A 169 15.65 -10.51 2.63
C GLY A 169 14.65 -10.37 1.47
N ASN A 170 14.05 -11.49 1.02
CA ASN A 170 13.07 -11.47 -0.07
C ASN A 170 11.81 -10.64 0.25
N ILE A 171 11.31 -10.72 1.49
CA ILE A 171 10.14 -9.94 1.93
C ILE A 171 10.50 -8.44 1.95
N GLU A 172 11.67 -8.09 2.48
CA GLU A 172 12.13 -6.70 2.52
C GLU A 172 12.29 -6.11 1.11
N ILE A 173 12.84 -6.88 0.16
CA ILE A 173 12.97 -6.47 -1.24
C ILE A 173 11.60 -6.20 -1.87
N LEU A 174 10.62 -7.08 -1.66
CA LEU A 174 9.26 -6.91 -2.18
C LEU A 174 8.59 -5.64 -1.63
N LYS A 175 8.76 -5.41 -0.33
CA LYS A 175 8.25 -4.22 0.35
C LYS A 175 8.87 -2.94 -0.19
N VAL A 176 10.20 -2.86 -0.24
CA VAL A 176 10.90 -1.68 -0.76
C VAL A 176 10.54 -1.42 -2.22
N LYS A 177 10.47 -2.48 -3.03
CA LYS A 177 10.06 -2.37 -4.44
C LYS A 177 8.65 -1.81 -4.56
N SER A 178 7.70 -2.34 -3.79
CA SER A 178 6.30 -1.88 -3.81
C SER A 178 6.21 -0.41 -3.40
N ASP A 179 6.88 -0.01 -2.32
CA ASP A 179 6.89 1.39 -1.85
C ASP A 179 7.46 2.36 -2.90
N LEU A 180 8.61 2.03 -3.50
CA LEU A 180 9.21 2.86 -4.55
C LEU A 180 8.28 3.02 -5.77
N ILE A 181 7.58 1.95 -6.15
CA ILE A 181 6.60 2.00 -7.25
C ILE A 181 5.42 2.90 -6.86
N CYS A 182 4.83 2.69 -5.69
CA CYS A 182 3.65 3.41 -5.22
C CYS A 182 3.91 4.90 -5.00
N GLU A 183 5.07 5.26 -4.42
CA GLU A 183 5.48 6.66 -4.24
C GLU A 183 5.63 7.37 -5.59
N LYS A 184 6.33 6.73 -6.54
CA LYS A 184 6.52 7.30 -7.87
C LYS A 184 5.21 7.42 -8.63
N LEU A 185 4.36 6.39 -8.56
CA LEU A 185 3.04 6.40 -9.17
C LEU A 185 2.18 7.52 -8.60
N ALA A 186 2.17 7.69 -7.28
CA ALA A 186 1.38 8.73 -6.64
C ALA A 186 1.84 10.13 -7.06
N LYS A 187 3.15 10.35 -7.15
CA LYS A 187 3.70 11.60 -7.68
C LYS A 187 3.28 11.84 -9.13
N ASP A 188 3.43 10.83 -9.99
CA ASP A 188 3.20 10.96 -11.43
C ASP A 188 1.70 11.15 -11.76
N LEU A 189 0.80 10.58 -10.96
CA LEU A 189 -0.65 10.63 -11.17
C LEU A 189 -1.40 11.60 -10.25
N GLY A 190 -0.67 12.37 -9.42
CA GLY A 190 -1.29 13.32 -8.48
C GLY A 190 -2.14 12.65 -7.40
N LEU A 191 -1.74 11.46 -6.93
CA LEU A 191 -2.33 10.80 -5.77
C LEU A 191 -1.58 11.16 -4.48
N LEU A 192 -2.22 10.92 -3.35
CA LEU A 192 -1.62 11.04 -2.02
C LEU A 192 -1.30 9.63 -1.51
N TYR A 193 -0.02 9.29 -1.49
CA TYR A 193 0.49 8.10 -0.82
C TYR A 193 0.94 8.46 0.60
N SER A 194 0.60 7.62 1.57
CA SER A 194 1.00 7.77 2.96
C SER A 194 1.33 6.43 3.59
N LYS A 195 2.36 6.43 4.44
CA LYS A 195 2.83 5.27 5.19
C LYS A 195 2.97 5.64 6.65
N GLY A 196 2.56 4.78 7.58
CA GLY A 196 2.82 4.98 9.01
C GLY A 196 3.06 3.66 9.71
N ARG A 197 4.06 3.65 10.59
CA ARG A 197 4.37 2.46 11.41
C ARG A 197 3.33 2.30 12.51
N TRP A 198 3.03 1.06 12.86
CA TRP A 198 2.24 0.79 14.05
C TRP A 198 2.93 1.36 15.28
N VAL A 199 2.22 2.18 16.05
CA VAL A 199 2.62 2.53 17.42
C VAL A 199 2.08 1.45 18.35
N GLY A 200 3.00 0.83 19.10
CA GLY A 200 2.70 -0.14 20.17
C GLY A 200 1.98 0.52 21.33
#